data_AF-A0AAZ1XM14-F1
#
_entry.id   AF-A0AAZ1XM14-F1
#
_cell.length_a   1.000
_cell.length_b   1.000
_cell.length_c   1.000
_cell.angle_alpha   90.00
_cell.angle_beta   90.00
_cell.angle_gamma   90.00
#
_symmetry.space_group_name_H-M   'P 1'
#
loop_
_entity.id
_entity.type
_entity.pdbx_description
1 polymer ?
#
loop_
_entity_poly.entity_id
_entity_poly.type
_entity_poly.pdbx_seq_one_letter_code
_entity_poly.pdbx_strand_id
1 'polypeptide(L)'
;MRLQVNRKQIMSKLLDHSCKDIRKPQSDGWSSEDDDDDVFSTKGQEMASSQTGPPIVSEEELASLALITPAKASQYSGSRVKALIQILQHQLDQYELVKEFMALEHLKPSDNCLVGKAPENRDKNRYRDILPYDKTRVVVGENQDYINASYIRMQVGDEEFFYISCQGPLPSTVQTFWQMIWENRSDVVSMMTQEVERGRIKCHKYWPEKLGVPLDVGRYQLHLENQQYLEYFHIKIIRMVESEINVSNIVKEMRLQRHGMIQTKEQYLFCYKVWLEVLQGILELHSSQWQPEDPRDHKVV
;
A
#
# COMPACT_ATOMS: atom_id res chain seq x y z
N MET A 1 -44.24 -20.07 -4.15
CA MET A 1 -44.49 -20.16 -5.60
C MET A 1 -43.50 -19.21 -6.28
N ARG A 2 -42.51 -19.75 -7.00
CA ARG A 2 -41.43 -19.00 -7.65
C ARG A 2 -41.99 -18.18 -8.83
N LEU A 3 -41.56 -16.94 -8.99
CA LEU A 3 -41.56 -16.25 -10.28
C LEU A 3 -40.25 -15.47 -10.44
N GLN A 4 -39.34 -16.06 -11.21
CA GLN A 4 -38.21 -15.38 -11.86
C GLN A 4 -38.77 -14.56 -13.03
N VAL A 5 -38.35 -13.29 -13.15
CA VAL A 5 -38.57 -12.51 -14.38
C VAL A 5 -37.21 -12.26 -15.03
N ASN A 6 -37.06 -12.82 -16.23
CA ASN A 6 -35.84 -12.86 -17.03
C ASN A 6 -35.79 -11.63 -17.95
N ARG A 7 -34.98 -10.62 -17.62
CA ARG A 7 -34.74 -9.40 -18.41
C ARG A 7 -33.75 -9.65 -19.56
N LYS A 8 -34.13 -10.46 -20.56
CA LYS A 8 -33.31 -10.64 -21.78
C LYS A 8 -34.08 -10.47 -23.10
N GLN A 9 -35.20 -9.77 -23.08
CA GLN A 9 -35.94 -9.51 -24.30
C GLN A 9 -36.51 -8.10 -24.23
N ILE A 10 -35.74 -7.14 -24.77
CA ILE A 10 -36.13 -5.89 -25.43
C ILE A 10 -34.80 -5.20 -25.77
N MET A 11 -34.13 -5.69 -26.80
CA MET A 11 -33.12 -4.93 -27.54
C MET A 11 -33.16 -5.43 -28.99
N SER A 12 -33.93 -4.74 -29.81
CA SER A 12 -33.82 -4.75 -31.25
C SER A 12 -34.76 -3.67 -31.78
N LYS A 13 -34.19 -2.51 -32.12
CA LYS A 13 -34.49 -1.69 -33.30
C LYS A 13 -34.00 -0.26 -33.06
N LEU A 14 -33.42 0.30 -34.13
CA LEU A 14 -32.93 1.68 -34.32
C LEU A 14 -31.45 1.90 -34.03
N LEU A 15 -30.62 1.39 -34.95
CA LEU A 15 -29.36 2.03 -35.35
C LEU A 15 -29.47 2.27 -36.86
N ASP A 16 -29.49 3.52 -37.29
CA ASP A 16 -28.99 3.89 -38.61
C ASP A 16 -28.47 5.34 -38.63
N HIS A 17 -27.41 5.53 -39.42
CA HIS A 17 -26.80 6.76 -39.94
C HIS A 17 -25.74 7.51 -39.09
N SER A 18 -24.46 7.23 -39.37
CA SER A 18 -23.60 8.03 -40.29
C SER A 18 -22.15 8.21 -39.81
N CYS A 19 -21.19 7.78 -40.65
CA CYS A 19 -19.74 7.99 -40.54
C CYS A 19 -19.29 9.46 -40.62
N LYS A 20 -18.13 9.77 -40.02
CA LYS A 20 -16.95 10.37 -40.70
C LYS A 20 -15.68 10.36 -39.81
N ASP A 21 -14.60 9.83 -40.39
CA ASP A 21 -13.21 9.80 -39.90
C ASP A 21 -12.55 11.18 -39.78
N ILE A 22 -11.72 11.43 -38.74
CA ILE A 22 -10.43 12.16 -38.81
C ILE A 22 -9.46 11.64 -37.71
N ARG A 23 -8.22 11.36 -38.11
CA ARG A 23 -7.08 10.77 -37.35
C ARG A 23 -6.59 11.62 -36.16
N LYS A 24 -6.17 10.98 -35.05
CA LYS A 24 -5.28 11.55 -34.02
C LYS A 24 -4.24 10.51 -33.50
N PRO A 25 -3.05 10.97 -33.06
CA PRO A 25 -1.91 10.12 -32.67
C PRO A 25 -2.01 9.59 -31.23
N GLN A 26 -1.22 8.56 -30.91
CA GLN A 26 -1.12 7.89 -29.60
C GLN A 26 -1.07 8.87 -28.42
N SER A 27 -1.92 8.61 -27.41
CA SER A 27 -1.99 9.32 -26.13
C SER A 27 -2.15 8.32 -25.00
N ASP A 28 -1.38 8.52 -23.93
CA ASP A 28 -1.24 7.64 -22.77
C ASP A 28 -2.55 7.46 -21.99
N GLY A 29 -2.87 6.21 -21.66
CA GLY A 29 -4.13 5.77 -21.05
C GLY A 29 -4.30 6.09 -19.56
N TRP A 30 -4.11 7.35 -19.18
CA TRP A 30 -4.44 7.87 -17.86
C TRP A 30 -5.61 8.84 -18.02
N SER A 31 -6.84 8.33 -17.96
CA SER A 31 -8.03 9.18 -18.12
C SER A 31 -8.63 9.56 -16.78
N SER A 32 -8.77 10.88 -16.60
CA SER A 32 -9.85 11.49 -15.83
C SER A 32 -11.21 11.02 -16.37
N GLU A 33 -12.21 11.02 -15.50
CA GLU A 33 -13.54 10.47 -15.74
C GLU A 33 -14.23 11.03 -16.98
N ASP A 34 -15.14 10.19 -17.51
CA ASP A 34 -16.07 10.35 -18.64
C ASP A 34 -15.59 9.81 -20.01
N ASP A 35 -15.86 8.52 -20.25
CA ASP A 35 -16.54 8.00 -21.45
C ASP A 35 -16.69 6.46 -21.32
N ASP A 36 -17.93 5.99 -21.40
CA ASP A 36 -18.31 4.57 -21.49
C ASP A 36 -18.04 4.07 -22.91
N ASP A 37 -17.27 2.99 -23.06
CA ASP A 37 -17.43 2.07 -24.20
C ASP A 37 -16.90 0.67 -23.85
N ASP A 38 -17.82 -0.30 -23.91
CA ASP A 38 -17.61 -1.73 -23.72
C ASP A 38 -16.82 -2.34 -24.89
N VAL A 39 -15.66 -2.95 -24.62
CA VAL A 39 -15.07 -3.95 -25.52
C VAL A 39 -14.71 -5.22 -24.75
N PHE A 40 -15.49 -6.25 -25.06
CA PHE A 40 -15.30 -7.64 -24.64
C PHE A 40 -14.03 -8.21 -25.31
N SER A 41 -13.09 -8.73 -24.51
CA SER A 41 -12.18 -9.78 -24.98
C SER A 41 -11.80 -10.72 -23.84
N THR A 42 -12.48 -11.86 -23.84
CA THR A 42 -12.19 -13.06 -23.06
C THR A 42 -10.86 -13.68 -23.47
N LYS A 43 -9.88 -13.68 -22.57
CA LYS A 43 -8.94 -14.80 -22.44
C LYS A 43 -8.72 -15.09 -20.96
N GLY A 44 -9.40 -16.14 -20.49
CA GLY A 44 -9.07 -16.80 -19.24
C GLY A 44 -7.66 -17.35 -19.36
N GLN A 45 -6.77 -16.85 -18.50
CA GLN A 45 -5.45 -17.40 -18.33
C GLN A 45 -5.43 -18.00 -16.92
N GLU A 46 -5.46 -19.33 -16.89
CA GLU A 46 -5.26 -20.14 -15.69
C GLU A 46 -3.91 -19.73 -15.06
N MET A 47 -3.96 -18.96 -13.97
CA MET A 47 -2.78 -18.74 -13.13
C MET A 47 -2.69 -19.89 -12.15
N ALA A 48 -1.88 -20.89 -12.51
CA ALA A 48 -1.41 -21.89 -11.57
C ALA A 48 -0.78 -21.19 -10.35
N SER A 49 -1.35 -21.48 -9.18
CA SER A 49 -0.88 -21.08 -7.86
C SER A 49 0.61 -21.40 -7.69
N SER A 50 1.47 -20.41 -7.84
CA SER A 50 2.90 -20.54 -7.51
C SER A 50 3.13 -19.94 -6.12
N GLN A 51 2.71 -20.66 -5.07
CA GLN A 51 3.22 -20.43 -3.72
C GLN A 51 4.75 -20.48 -3.75
N THR A 52 5.42 -19.55 -3.09
CA THR A 52 6.89 -19.39 -3.17
C THR A 52 7.63 -19.90 -1.95
N GLY A 53 6.96 -20.65 -1.07
CA GLY A 53 7.50 -21.15 0.20
C GLY A 53 6.50 -21.99 0.98
N PRO A 54 6.82 -22.40 2.23
CA PRO A 54 5.85 -23.05 3.10
C PRO A 54 4.63 -22.14 3.36
N PRO A 55 3.44 -22.71 3.66
CA PRO A 55 2.28 -21.93 4.05
C PRO A 55 2.62 -20.97 5.20
N ILE A 56 2.22 -19.71 5.07
CA ILE A 56 2.42 -18.67 6.08
C ILE A 56 1.44 -18.88 7.23
N VAL A 57 0.19 -19.26 6.91
CA VAL A 57 -0.87 -19.53 7.89
C VAL A 57 -1.81 -20.61 7.37
N SER A 58 -2.30 -21.47 8.27
CA SER A 58 -3.31 -22.49 7.97
C SER A 58 -4.74 -21.95 8.12
N GLU A 59 -5.72 -22.62 7.51
CA GLU A 59 -7.14 -22.29 7.69
C GLU A 59 -7.60 -22.44 9.16
N GLU A 60 -7.06 -23.43 9.88
CA GLU A 60 -7.36 -23.66 11.30
C GLU A 60 -6.84 -22.51 12.19
N GLU A 61 -5.61 -22.04 11.94
CA GLU A 61 -5.06 -20.88 12.63
C GLU A 61 -5.87 -19.61 12.33
N LEU A 62 -6.24 -19.38 11.07
CA LEU A 62 -7.09 -18.24 10.69
C LEU A 62 -8.46 -18.29 11.38
N ALA A 63 -9.11 -19.47 11.41
CA ALA A 63 -10.38 -19.65 12.09
C ALA A 63 -10.25 -19.37 13.60
N SER A 64 -9.12 -19.73 14.22
CA SER A 64 -8.87 -19.44 15.63
C SER A 64 -8.68 -17.95 15.93
N LEU A 65 -8.02 -17.21 15.03
CA LEU A 65 -7.77 -15.76 15.17
C LEU A 65 -9.05 -14.92 14.97
N ALA A 66 -10.02 -15.42 14.21
CA ALA A 66 -11.30 -14.74 13.98
C ALA A 66 -12.23 -14.73 15.22
N LEU A 67 -11.91 -15.49 16.26
CA LEU A 67 -12.77 -15.61 17.45
C LEU A 67 -12.57 -14.43 18.41
N ILE A 68 -13.53 -13.49 18.38
CA ILE A 68 -13.63 -12.45 19.41
C ILE A 68 -14.03 -13.10 20.73
N THR A 69 -13.18 -12.98 21.76
CA THR A 69 -13.44 -13.52 23.10
C THR A 69 -13.70 -12.37 24.08
N PRO A 70 -14.96 -11.90 24.21
CA PRO A 70 -15.27 -10.82 25.14
C PRO A 70 -15.06 -11.26 26.59
N ALA A 71 -14.66 -10.33 27.46
CA ALA A 71 -14.53 -10.58 28.88
C ALA A 71 -15.88 -11.06 29.47
N LYS A 72 -15.85 -12.06 30.36
CA LYS A 72 -17.05 -12.70 30.92
C LYS A 72 -18.01 -11.70 31.60
N ALA A 73 -17.47 -10.63 32.21
CA ALA A 73 -18.23 -9.58 32.87
C ALA A 73 -18.61 -8.38 31.95
N SER A 74 -18.27 -8.42 30.67
CA SER A 74 -18.54 -7.33 29.74
C SER A 74 -20.03 -7.21 29.37
N GLN A 75 -20.38 -6.13 28.66
CA GLN A 75 -21.72 -5.97 28.09
C GLN A 75 -22.06 -6.98 27.00
N TYR A 76 -21.06 -7.69 26.48
CA TYR A 76 -21.18 -8.66 25.40
C TYR A 76 -21.39 -10.11 25.90
N SER A 77 -21.99 -10.27 27.09
CA SER A 77 -22.33 -11.58 27.65
C SER A 77 -23.80 -11.72 28.06
N GLY A 78 -24.31 -12.96 28.00
CA GLY A 78 -25.61 -13.34 28.56
C GLY A 78 -26.82 -12.62 27.96
N SER A 79 -27.70 -12.09 28.83
CA SER A 79 -28.91 -11.35 28.43
C SER A 79 -28.61 -9.96 27.87
N ARG A 80 -27.49 -9.34 28.26
CA ARG A 80 -27.11 -7.99 27.82
C ARG A 80 -26.80 -7.96 26.33
N VAL A 81 -25.98 -8.90 25.84
CA VAL A 81 -25.69 -9.00 24.41
C VAL A 81 -26.93 -9.35 23.59
N LYS A 82 -27.86 -10.17 24.13
CA LYS A 82 -29.14 -10.45 23.46
C LYS A 82 -29.98 -9.19 23.31
N ALA A 83 -30.05 -8.35 24.33
CA ALA A 83 -30.76 -7.07 24.26
C ALA A 83 -30.10 -6.12 23.24
N LEU A 84 -28.77 -6.02 23.23
CA LEU A 84 -28.02 -5.23 22.24
C LEU A 84 -28.29 -5.69 20.81
N ILE A 85 -28.32 -7.00 20.56
CA ILE A 85 -28.66 -7.56 19.23
C ILE A 85 -30.07 -7.14 18.82
N GLN A 86 -31.07 -7.24 19.72
CA GLN A 86 -32.44 -6.85 19.40
C GLN A 86 -32.56 -5.35 19.09
N ILE A 87 -31.84 -4.50 19.83
CA ILE A 87 -31.79 -3.05 19.58
C ILE A 87 -31.19 -2.77 18.21
N LEU A 88 -30.02 -3.36 17.91
CA LEU A 88 -29.35 -3.16 16.62
C LEU A 88 -30.19 -3.67 15.45
N GLN A 89 -30.84 -4.83 15.61
CA GLN A 89 -31.71 -5.38 14.57
C GLN A 89 -32.89 -4.44 14.30
N HIS A 90 -33.51 -3.90 15.35
CA HIS A 90 -34.58 -2.93 15.20
C HIS A 90 -34.09 -1.64 14.51
N GLN A 91 -32.92 -1.14 14.88
CA GLN A 91 -32.30 0.04 14.24
C GLN A 91 -32.00 -0.18 12.75
N LEU A 92 -31.52 -1.38 12.38
CA LEU A 92 -31.24 -1.76 10.99
C LEU A 92 -32.51 -1.78 10.12
N ASP A 93 -33.65 -2.13 10.70
CA ASP A 93 -34.94 -2.13 10.01
C ASP A 93 -35.54 -0.71 9.86
N GLN A 94 -34.96 0.30 10.53
CA GLN A 94 -35.41 1.69 10.44
C GLN A 94 -34.60 2.49 9.41
N TYR A 95 -35.27 3.46 8.80
CA TYR A 95 -34.63 4.45 7.91
C TYR A 95 -33.70 5.44 8.65
N GLU A 96 -33.59 5.32 9.98
CA GLU A 96 -32.86 6.28 10.81
C GLU A 96 -31.34 6.19 10.61
N LEU A 97 -30.79 5.01 10.34
CA LEU A 97 -29.36 4.85 10.02
C LEU A 97 -28.97 5.57 8.71
N VAL A 98 -29.87 5.60 7.73
CA VAL A 98 -29.64 6.35 6.49
C VAL A 98 -29.58 7.84 6.80
N LYS A 99 -30.47 8.36 7.66
CA LYS A 99 -30.43 9.76 8.08
C LYS A 99 -29.16 10.09 8.87
N GLU A 100 -28.76 9.20 9.77
CA GLU A 100 -27.53 9.34 10.54
C GLU A 100 -26.32 9.43 9.60
N PHE A 101 -26.22 8.54 8.61
CA PHE A 101 -25.16 8.56 7.61
C PHE A 101 -25.17 9.86 6.79
N MET A 102 -26.34 10.29 6.30
CA MET A 102 -26.47 11.53 5.53
C MET A 102 -26.07 12.77 6.37
N ALA A 103 -26.32 12.75 7.67
CA ALA A 103 -25.88 13.82 8.57
C ALA A 103 -24.35 13.92 8.66
N LEU A 104 -23.62 12.81 8.50
CA LEU A 104 -22.16 12.82 8.49
C LEU A 104 -21.59 13.54 7.26
N GLU A 105 -22.29 13.54 6.13
CA GLU A 105 -21.86 14.28 4.92
C GLU A 105 -21.85 15.80 5.13
N HIS A 106 -22.59 16.30 6.14
CA HIS A 106 -22.63 17.71 6.50
C HIS A 106 -21.58 18.11 7.54
N LEU A 107 -20.73 17.17 7.99
CA LEU A 107 -19.61 17.50 8.87
C LEU A 107 -18.66 18.47 8.16
N LYS A 108 -18.34 19.57 8.85
CA LYS A 108 -17.42 20.57 8.32
C LYS A 108 -16.03 19.95 8.22
N PRO A 109 -15.35 20.09 7.06
CA PRO A 109 -13.96 19.67 6.91
C PRO A 109 -13.07 20.30 7.99
N SER A 110 -12.07 19.55 8.46
CA SER A 110 -11.16 20.04 9.50
C SER A 110 -10.25 21.17 8.99
N ASP A 111 -9.83 21.11 7.73
CA ASP A 111 -9.09 22.15 7.04
C ASP A 111 -9.35 22.10 5.53
N ASN A 112 -8.61 22.91 4.77
CA ASN A 112 -8.84 23.10 3.33
C ASN A 112 -7.95 22.22 2.44
N CYS A 113 -7.14 21.32 3.00
CA CYS A 113 -6.22 20.44 2.27
C CYS A 113 -5.31 21.20 1.30
N LEU A 114 -4.74 22.33 1.74
CA LEU A 114 -3.99 23.26 0.89
C LEU A 114 -2.77 22.61 0.25
N VAL A 115 -2.04 21.76 0.99
CA VAL A 115 -0.84 21.08 0.49
C VAL A 115 -1.20 20.09 -0.62
N GLY A 116 -2.29 19.32 -0.43
CA GLY A 116 -2.76 18.39 -1.46
C GLY A 116 -3.32 19.09 -2.71
N LYS A 117 -3.85 20.31 -2.57
CA LYS A 117 -4.39 21.12 -3.68
C LYS A 117 -3.32 21.89 -4.47
N ALA A 118 -2.12 22.04 -3.92
CA ALA A 118 -1.02 22.77 -4.53
C ALA A 118 -0.70 22.23 -5.94
N PRO A 119 -0.48 23.10 -6.95
CA PRO A 119 -0.27 22.68 -8.34
C PRO A 119 0.79 21.58 -8.52
N GLU A 120 1.90 21.66 -7.78
CA GLU A 120 3.03 20.73 -7.78
C GLU A 120 2.69 19.33 -7.23
N ASN A 121 1.60 19.18 -6.49
CA ASN A 121 1.17 17.93 -5.87
C ASN A 121 -0.03 17.30 -6.57
N ARG A 122 -0.63 17.96 -7.56
CA ARG A 122 -1.84 17.48 -8.24
C ARG A 122 -1.64 16.11 -8.88
N ASP A 123 -0.51 15.90 -9.53
CA ASP A 123 -0.20 14.64 -10.22
C ASP A 123 0.20 13.50 -9.26
N LYS A 124 0.30 13.78 -7.96
CA LYS A 124 0.51 12.80 -6.90
C LYS A 124 -0.82 12.29 -6.31
N ASN A 125 -1.96 12.86 -6.74
CA ASN A 125 -3.29 12.47 -6.29
C ASN A 125 -3.99 11.60 -7.32
N ARG A 126 -4.54 10.46 -6.89
CA ARG A 126 -5.36 9.59 -7.75
C ARG A 126 -6.70 10.21 -8.07
N TYR A 127 -7.32 10.87 -7.08
CA TYR A 127 -8.59 11.57 -7.21
C TYR A 127 -8.42 13.02 -6.75
N ARG A 128 -9.03 13.96 -7.47
CA ARG A 128 -8.82 15.40 -7.24
C ARG A 128 -9.54 15.92 -6.00
N ASP A 129 -10.57 15.20 -5.57
CA ASP A 129 -11.49 15.51 -4.48
C ASP A 129 -11.16 14.76 -3.18
N ILE A 130 -10.34 13.70 -3.24
CA ILE A 130 -9.92 12.93 -2.07
C ILE A 130 -8.49 13.32 -1.69
N LEU A 131 -8.37 14.25 -0.75
CA LEU A 131 -7.10 14.83 -0.33
C LEU A 131 -6.92 14.73 1.19
N PRO A 132 -5.69 14.50 1.69
CA PRO A 132 -5.43 14.47 3.12
C PRO A 132 -5.56 15.88 3.70
N TYR A 133 -6.05 15.99 4.93
CA TYR A 133 -6.02 17.22 5.70
C TYR A 133 -4.58 17.64 5.99
N ASP A 134 -4.30 18.94 5.96
CA ASP A 134 -2.96 19.47 6.18
C ASP A 134 -2.43 19.13 7.59
N LYS A 135 -3.32 19.10 8.58
CA LYS A 135 -2.96 18.83 9.99
C LYS A 135 -2.55 17.38 10.24
N THR A 136 -3.12 16.42 9.50
CA THR A 136 -2.93 14.98 9.76
C THR A 136 -2.24 14.26 8.61
N ARG A 137 -1.83 14.97 7.56
CA ARG A 137 -1.09 14.37 6.44
C ARG A 137 0.21 13.74 6.92
N VAL A 138 0.63 12.70 6.21
CA VAL A 138 1.98 12.15 6.35
C VAL A 138 2.96 13.03 5.57
N VAL A 139 4.13 13.26 6.14
CA VAL A 139 5.24 14.01 5.54
C VAL A 139 6.37 13.02 5.29
N VAL A 140 6.96 13.04 4.09
CA VAL A 140 7.97 12.03 3.68
C VAL A 140 9.30 12.68 3.35
N GLY A 141 10.37 12.16 3.93
CA GLY A 141 11.74 12.60 3.66
C GLY A 141 12.11 13.97 4.22
N GLU A 142 13.40 14.28 4.10
CA GLU A 142 13.99 15.54 4.59
C GLU A 142 13.42 16.79 3.88
N ASN A 143 13.03 16.64 2.61
CA ASN A 143 12.43 17.70 1.80
C ASN A 143 10.94 17.93 2.11
N GLN A 144 10.36 17.19 3.08
CA GLN A 144 8.94 17.23 3.43
C GLN A 144 8.03 16.98 2.23
N ASP A 145 8.37 15.98 1.41
CA ASP A 145 7.63 15.64 0.21
C ASP A 145 6.18 15.25 0.54
N TYR A 146 5.32 15.45 -0.44
CA TYR A 146 3.90 15.16 -0.36
C TYR A 146 3.59 13.73 -0.78
N ILE A 147 2.78 13.06 0.04
CA ILE A 147 2.07 11.83 -0.31
C ILE A 147 0.61 11.97 0.14
N ASN A 148 -0.32 11.42 -0.65
CA ASN A 148 -1.74 11.38 -0.29
C ASN A 148 -1.99 10.28 0.75
N ALA A 149 -1.70 10.63 2.00
CA ALA A 149 -1.87 9.78 3.18
C ALA A 149 -2.17 10.63 4.42
N SER A 150 -2.88 10.06 5.38
CA SER A 150 -3.22 10.69 6.66
C SER A 150 -3.01 9.72 7.83
N TYR A 151 -2.50 10.26 8.93
CA TYR A 151 -2.48 9.58 10.22
C TYR A 151 -3.90 9.51 10.80
N ILE A 152 -4.33 8.31 11.16
CA ILE A 152 -5.60 8.03 11.82
C ILE A 152 -5.30 7.47 13.21
N ARG A 153 -5.80 8.14 14.24
CA ARG A 153 -5.67 7.75 15.65
C ARG A 153 -7.05 7.51 16.21
N MET A 154 -7.26 6.36 16.83
CA MET A 154 -8.54 5.98 17.42
C MET A 154 -8.32 5.39 18.80
N GLN A 155 -8.92 6.02 19.82
CA GLN A 155 -8.92 5.50 21.17
C GLN A 155 -10.01 4.43 21.31
N VAL A 156 -9.63 3.21 21.70
CA VAL A 156 -10.54 2.08 21.92
C VAL A 156 -10.30 1.52 23.31
N GLY A 157 -11.11 1.96 24.28
CA GLY A 157 -10.86 1.69 25.69
C GLY A 157 -9.55 2.33 26.14
N ASP A 158 -8.65 1.53 26.73
CA ASP A 158 -7.35 2.00 27.21
C ASP A 158 -6.25 1.95 26.14
N GLU A 159 -6.56 1.45 24.94
CA GLU A 159 -5.61 1.31 23.84
C GLU A 159 -5.81 2.41 22.77
N GLU A 160 -4.70 2.92 22.23
CA GLU A 160 -4.70 3.78 21.04
C GLU A 160 -4.35 2.92 19.82
N PHE A 161 -5.24 2.89 18.84
CA PHE A 161 -4.95 2.32 17.54
C PHE A 161 -4.46 3.41 16.59
N PHE A 162 -3.34 3.13 15.93
CA PHE A 162 -2.67 4.06 15.02
C PHE A 162 -2.53 3.45 13.63
N TYR A 163 -3.03 4.17 12.63
CA TYR A 163 -3.02 3.75 11.23
C TYR A 163 -2.54 4.88 10.32
N ILE A 164 -2.04 4.50 9.16
CA ILE A 164 -1.88 5.40 8.02
C ILE A 164 -2.92 4.98 6.97
N SER A 165 -3.89 5.87 6.70
CA SER A 165 -4.82 5.70 5.59
C SER A 165 -4.27 6.44 4.39
N CYS A 166 -4.11 5.77 3.25
CA CYS A 166 -3.51 6.34 2.05
C CYS A 166 -4.18 5.85 0.78
N GLN A 167 -4.01 6.59 -0.32
CA GLN A 167 -4.47 6.14 -1.62
C GLN A 167 -3.64 4.95 -2.14
N GLY A 168 -4.24 4.14 -3.01
CA GLY A 168 -3.48 3.15 -3.79
C GLY A 168 -2.40 3.84 -4.65
N PRO A 169 -1.10 3.47 -4.53
CA PRO A 169 -0.01 4.16 -5.21
C PRO A 169 -0.20 4.31 -6.71
N LEU A 170 0.21 5.46 -7.25
CA LEU A 170 0.40 5.71 -8.67
C LEU A 170 1.80 5.21 -9.09
N PRO A 171 2.07 4.96 -10.39
CA PRO A 171 3.42 4.59 -10.83
C PRO A 171 4.49 5.60 -10.39
N SER A 172 4.15 6.90 -10.44
CA SER A 172 5.04 7.99 -10.04
C SER A 172 5.23 8.12 -8.52
N THR A 173 4.40 7.47 -7.70
CA THR A 173 4.43 7.61 -6.24
C THR A 173 4.87 6.34 -5.51
N VAL A 174 5.26 5.27 -6.22
CA VAL A 174 5.71 4.01 -5.61
C VAL A 174 6.91 4.23 -4.69
N GLN A 175 7.89 5.01 -5.14
CA GLN A 175 9.08 5.32 -4.34
C GLN A 175 8.71 6.05 -3.03
N THR A 176 7.92 7.11 -3.12
CA THR A 176 7.47 7.89 -1.95
C THR A 176 6.62 7.04 -1.00
N PHE A 177 5.82 6.10 -1.52
CA PHE A 177 5.03 5.16 -0.73
C PHE A 177 5.91 4.24 0.13
N TRP A 178 6.95 3.64 -0.44
CA TRP A 178 7.87 2.81 0.34
C TRP A 178 8.73 3.61 1.30
N GLN A 179 9.15 4.82 0.91
CA GLN A 179 9.84 5.72 1.83
C GLN A 179 8.95 6.06 3.05
N MET A 180 7.66 6.33 2.83
CA MET A 180 6.69 6.52 3.91
C MET A 180 6.62 5.31 4.84
N ILE A 181 6.55 4.08 4.30
CA ILE A 181 6.52 2.84 5.08
C ILE A 181 7.77 2.72 5.96
N TRP A 182 8.95 2.95 5.37
CA TRP A 182 10.23 2.87 6.08
C TRP A 182 10.33 3.90 7.21
N GLU A 183 10.06 5.17 6.92
CA GLU A 183 10.18 6.26 7.90
C GLU A 183 9.19 6.11 9.07
N ASN A 184 8.00 5.57 8.81
CA ASN A 184 6.99 5.30 9.83
C ASN A 184 7.15 3.93 10.51
N ARG A 185 8.17 3.14 10.15
CA ARG A 185 8.41 1.79 10.68
C ARG A 185 7.16 0.90 10.62
N SER A 186 6.47 0.94 9.48
CA SER A 186 5.25 0.17 9.27
C SER A 186 5.59 -1.25 8.81
N ASP A 187 5.28 -2.24 9.65
CA ASP A 187 5.55 -3.66 9.33
C ASP A 187 4.41 -4.33 8.55
N VAL A 188 3.22 -3.72 8.53
CA VAL A 188 2.01 -4.30 7.94
C VAL A 188 1.37 -3.32 6.97
N VAL A 189 1.07 -3.81 5.76
CA VAL A 189 0.28 -3.10 4.75
C VAL A 189 -0.99 -3.91 4.47
N SER A 190 -2.15 -3.30 4.68
CA SER A 190 -3.45 -3.90 4.35
C SER A 190 -4.02 -3.26 3.09
N MET A 191 -3.90 -3.95 1.95
CA MET A 191 -4.42 -3.51 0.66
C MET A 191 -5.84 -4.03 0.45
N MET A 192 -6.83 -3.14 0.58
CA MET A 192 -8.26 -3.48 0.55
C MET A 192 -8.89 -3.35 -0.85
N THR A 193 -8.09 -3.36 -1.92
CA THR A 193 -8.54 -3.18 -3.31
C THR A 193 -7.80 -4.14 -4.23
N GLN A 194 -8.43 -4.52 -5.34
CA GLN A 194 -7.68 -5.09 -6.46
C GLN A 194 -6.95 -3.99 -7.24
N GLU A 195 -6.02 -4.38 -8.11
CA GLU A 195 -5.30 -3.44 -8.98
C GLU A 195 -6.23 -2.78 -10.00
N VAL A 196 -7.17 -3.57 -10.54
CA VAL A 196 -8.16 -3.16 -11.53
C VAL A 196 -9.54 -3.65 -11.12
N GLU A 197 -10.52 -2.76 -11.15
CA GLU A 197 -11.92 -3.08 -10.87
C GLU A 197 -12.79 -2.53 -11.99
N ARG A 198 -13.61 -3.38 -12.62
CA ARG A 198 -14.50 -2.99 -13.74
C ARG A 198 -13.74 -2.21 -14.83
N GLY A 199 -12.54 -2.66 -15.16
CA GLY A 199 -11.67 -2.03 -16.18
C GLY A 199 -10.93 -0.77 -15.72
N ARG A 200 -11.18 -0.26 -14.50
CA ARG A 200 -10.52 0.94 -13.97
C ARG A 200 -9.37 0.59 -13.03
N ILE A 201 -8.22 1.22 -13.23
CA ILE A 201 -7.04 1.04 -12.36
C ILE A 201 -7.30 1.70 -11.01
N LYS A 202 -7.34 0.89 -9.94
CA LYS A 202 -7.51 1.33 -8.56
C LYS A 202 -6.18 1.48 -7.82
N CYS A 203 -5.19 0.66 -8.17
CA CYS A 203 -3.88 0.67 -7.54
C CYS A 203 -2.82 0.18 -8.51
N HIS A 204 -1.68 0.87 -8.59
CA HIS A 204 -0.52 0.33 -9.29
C HIS A 204 0.12 -0.78 -8.45
N LYS A 205 0.73 -1.78 -9.10
CA LYS A 205 1.53 -2.79 -8.39
C LYS A 205 2.78 -2.11 -7.82
N TYR A 206 2.98 -2.23 -6.51
CA TYR A 206 4.11 -1.59 -5.82
C TYR A 206 5.01 -2.61 -5.12
N TRP A 207 4.89 -3.90 -5.42
CA TRP A 207 5.66 -4.97 -4.78
C TRP A 207 6.41 -5.83 -5.81
N PRO A 208 7.50 -6.52 -5.41
CA PRO A 208 8.17 -7.50 -6.26
C PRO A 208 7.27 -8.71 -6.57
N GLU A 209 7.20 -9.11 -7.83
CA GLU A 209 6.30 -10.18 -8.29
C GLU A 209 6.92 -11.58 -8.24
N LYS A 210 8.26 -11.68 -8.26
CA LYS A 210 8.98 -12.95 -8.39
C LYS A 210 10.08 -13.06 -7.35
N LEU A 211 10.30 -14.26 -6.83
CA LEU A 211 11.47 -14.56 -6.00
C LEU A 211 12.76 -14.25 -6.77
N GLY A 212 13.75 -13.73 -6.05
CA GLY A 212 15.08 -13.43 -6.60
C GLY A 212 15.14 -12.23 -7.54
N VAL A 213 14.01 -11.59 -7.85
CA VAL A 213 13.95 -10.38 -8.67
C VAL A 213 13.54 -9.21 -7.77
N PRO A 214 14.50 -8.43 -7.23
CA PRO A 214 14.17 -7.29 -6.39
C PRO A 214 13.47 -6.18 -7.19
N LEU A 215 12.62 -5.41 -6.50
CA LEU A 215 12.06 -4.17 -7.02
C LEU A 215 12.82 -2.98 -6.42
N ASP A 216 13.48 -2.21 -7.27
CA ASP A 216 14.18 -0.97 -6.89
C ASP A 216 13.18 0.18 -6.70
N VAL A 217 13.17 0.79 -5.52
CA VAL A 217 12.30 1.91 -5.15
C VAL A 217 13.12 3.07 -4.57
N GLY A 218 14.09 3.54 -5.35
CA GLY A 218 14.96 4.66 -4.99
C GLY A 218 16.07 4.22 -4.04
N ARG A 219 15.95 4.58 -2.75
CA ARG A 219 16.96 4.23 -1.73
C ARG A 219 16.83 2.80 -1.21
N TYR A 220 15.79 2.08 -1.60
CA TYR A 220 15.49 0.76 -1.06
C TYR A 220 15.31 -0.27 -2.17
N GLN A 221 15.65 -1.52 -1.85
CA GLN A 221 15.33 -2.69 -2.65
C GLN A 221 14.31 -3.55 -1.89
N LEU A 222 13.29 -4.00 -2.60
CA LEU A 222 12.24 -4.85 -2.06
C LEU A 222 12.43 -6.27 -2.59
N HIS A 223 12.47 -7.23 -1.68
CA HIS A 223 12.62 -8.64 -1.99
C HIS A 223 11.36 -9.39 -1.58
N LEU A 224 10.73 -10.10 -2.52
CA LEU A 224 9.69 -11.06 -2.18
C LEU A 224 10.36 -12.27 -1.52
N GLU A 225 9.93 -12.62 -0.30
CA GLU A 225 10.44 -13.78 0.43
C GLU A 225 9.45 -14.94 0.42
N ASN A 226 8.16 -14.65 0.63
CA ASN A 226 7.12 -15.65 0.58
C ASN A 226 5.79 -15.05 0.09
N GLN A 227 4.92 -15.88 -0.47
CA GLN A 227 3.56 -15.51 -0.79
C GLN A 227 2.60 -16.68 -0.65
N GLN A 228 1.40 -16.38 -0.16
CA GLN A 228 0.30 -17.31 -0.02
C GLN A 228 -0.98 -16.68 -0.56
N TYR A 229 -1.68 -17.43 -1.41
CA TYR A 229 -2.98 -17.08 -1.94
C TYR A 229 -4.04 -17.84 -1.13
N LEU A 230 -4.95 -17.11 -0.47
CA LEU A 230 -6.11 -17.65 0.23
C LEU A 230 -7.38 -17.27 -0.56
N GLU A 231 -8.54 -17.80 -0.16
CA GLU A 231 -9.81 -17.59 -0.85
C GLU A 231 -10.18 -16.10 -0.97
N TYR A 232 -9.95 -15.31 0.08
CA TYR A 232 -10.43 -13.92 0.15
C TYR A 232 -9.32 -12.87 0.10
N PHE A 233 -8.07 -13.25 0.36
CA PHE A 233 -6.93 -12.32 0.39
C PHE A 233 -5.61 -13.03 0.10
N HIS A 234 -4.59 -12.25 -0.21
CA HIS A 234 -3.24 -12.77 -0.45
C HIS A 234 -2.30 -12.22 0.61
N ILE A 235 -1.37 -13.05 1.06
CA ILE A 235 -0.31 -12.66 1.99
C ILE A 235 1.00 -12.64 1.22
N LYS A 236 1.77 -11.56 1.38
CA LYS A 236 3.13 -11.43 0.84
C LYS A 236 4.06 -11.03 1.96
N ILE A 237 5.16 -11.76 2.11
CA ILE A 237 6.26 -11.40 3.00
C ILE A 237 7.32 -10.71 2.14
N ILE A 238 7.53 -9.42 2.41
CA ILE A 238 8.43 -8.56 1.65
C ILE A 238 9.50 -8.07 2.61
N ARG A 239 10.76 -8.33 2.27
CA ARG A 239 11.89 -7.72 2.97
C ARG A 239 12.32 -6.47 2.23
N MET A 240 12.37 -5.37 2.97
CA MET A 240 12.87 -4.09 2.49
C MET A 240 14.29 -3.89 2.99
N VAL A 241 15.20 -3.57 2.09
CA VAL A 241 16.62 -3.33 2.40
C VAL A 241 16.99 -1.95 1.89
N GLU A 242 17.65 -1.14 2.71
CA GLU A 242 18.26 0.08 2.21
C GLU A 242 19.41 -0.29 1.27
N SER A 243 19.34 0.23 0.05
CA SER A 243 20.29 -0.07 -1.01
C SER A 243 21.70 0.34 -0.57
N GLU A 244 22.69 -0.41 -1.03
CA GLU A 244 24.09 -0.09 -0.79
C GLU A 244 24.39 1.38 -1.16
N ILE A 245 25.31 1.98 -0.40
CA ILE A 245 25.76 3.35 -0.64
C ILE A 245 26.25 3.47 -2.08
N ASN A 246 25.41 4.08 -2.92
CA ASN A 246 25.75 4.38 -4.30
C ASN A 246 26.24 5.82 -4.38
N VAL A 247 27.57 5.97 -4.35
CA VAL A 247 28.25 7.28 -4.43
C VAL A 247 27.73 8.10 -5.61
N SER A 248 27.46 7.48 -6.77
CA SER A 248 26.91 8.19 -7.93
C SER A 248 25.55 8.81 -7.66
N ASN A 249 24.63 8.05 -7.06
CA ASN A 249 23.29 8.54 -6.70
C ASN A 249 23.39 9.69 -5.68
N ILE A 250 24.26 9.54 -4.66
CA ILE A 250 24.49 10.59 -3.66
C ILE A 250 25.03 11.87 -4.32
N VAL A 251 25.98 11.76 -5.24
CA VAL A 251 26.51 12.93 -5.97
C VAL A 251 25.44 13.59 -6.84
N LYS A 252 24.57 12.80 -7.50
CA LYS A 252 23.43 13.33 -8.27
C LYS A 252 22.49 14.13 -7.38
N GLU A 253 22.08 13.56 -6.26
CA GLU A 253 21.20 14.23 -5.28
C GLU A 253 21.83 15.53 -4.75
N MET A 254 23.12 15.51 -4.38
CA MET A 254 23.83 16.71 -3.96
C MET A 254 23.85 17.80 -5.05
N ARG A 255 23.99 17.40 -6.33
CA ARG A 255 24.01 18.34 -7.45
C ARG A 255 22.64 18.93 -7.78
N LEU A 256 21.55 18.20 -7.49
CA LEU A 256 20.18 18.74 -7.59
C LEU A 256 19.93 19.85 -6.56
N GLN A 257 20.49 19.72 -5.36
CA GLN A 257 20.37 20.73 -4.30
C GLN A 257 21.36 21.89 -4.47
N ARG A 258 22.57 21.60 -4.98
CA ARG A 258 23.60 22.61 -5.24
C ARG A 258 24.42 22.24 -6.46
N HIS A 259 24.29 23.02 -7.53
CA HIS A 259 25.04 22.80 -8.76
C HIS A 259 26.55 22.71 -8.50
N GLY A 260 27.19 21.67 -9.06
CA GLY A 260 28.65 21.50 -8.99
C GLY A 260 29.19 20.82 -7.72
N MET A 261 28.36 20.17 -6.89
CA MET A 261 28.88 19.32 -5.82
C MET A 261 29.79 18.21 -6.37
N ILE A 262 30.97 18.02 -5.76
CA ILE A 262 32.08 17.16 -6.22
C ILE A 262 32.51 17.53 -7.65
N GLN A 263 33.51 18.39 -7.76
CA GLN A 263 33.83 19.09 -9.02
C GLN A 263 34.84 18.35 -9.89
N THR A 264 35.74 17.57 -9.28
CA THR A 264 36.82 16.91 -10.01
C THR A 264 36.69 15.39 -10.00
N LYS A 265 37.32 14.75 -10.99
CA LYS A 265 37.40 13.29 -11.08
C LYS A 265 38.08 12.69 -9.85
N GLU A 266 39.10 13.38 -9.33
CA GLU A 266 39.90 12.95 -8.19
C GLU A 266 39.06 12.94 -6.91
N GLN A 267 38.22 13.96 -6.70
CA GLN A 267 37.28 14.01 -5.57
C GLN A 267 36.23 12.90 -5.66
N TYR A 268 35.71 12.64 -6.86
CA TYR A 268 34.75 11.55 -7.06
C TYR A 268 35.37 10.18 -6.78
N LEU A 269 36.61 9.94 -7.25
CA LEU A 269 37.36 8.72 -6.93
C LEU A 269 37.69 8.61 -5.44
N PHE A 270 37.97 9.72 -4.77
CA PHE A 270 38.24 9.74 -3.34
C PHE A 270 37.04 9.24 -2.52
N CYS A 271 35.81 9.60 -2.89
CA CYS A 271 34.61 9.06 -2.24
C CYS A 271 34.55 7.52 -2.28
N TYR A 272 34.87 6.91 -3.44
CA TYR A 272 34.93 5.45 -3.56
C TYR A 272 36.08 4.83 -2.76
N LYS A 273 37.24 5.50 -2.68
CA LYS A 273 38.37 5.02 -1.87
C LYS A 273 38.04 5.00 -0.39
N VAL A 274 37.43 6.06 0.14
CA VAL A 274 36.99 6.12 1.54
C VAL A 274 35.94 5.05 1.81
N TRP A 275 34.96 4.87 0.91
CA TRP A 275 33.96 3.83 1.07
C TRP A 275 34.60 2.43 1.13
N LEU A 276 35.54 2.15 0.24
CA LEU A 276 36.30 0.89 0.25
C LEU A 276 37.07 0.69 1.56
N GLU A 277 37.78 1.72 2.03
CA GLU A 277 38.57 1.66 3.27
C GLU A 277 37.69 1.40 4.51
N VAL A 278 36.50 2.02 4.58
CA VAL A 278 35.53 1.77 5.64
C VAL A 278 35.04 0.32 5.60
N LEU A 279 34.67 -0.20 4.42
CA LEU A 279 34.23 -1.59 4.28
C LEU A 279 35.33 -2.60 4.66
N GLN A 280 36.58 -2.31 4.31
CA GLN A 280 37.73 -3.11 4.72
C GLN A 280 37.90 -3.11 6.25
N GLY A 281 37.80 -1.95 6.90
CA GLY A 281 37.86 -1.85 8.35
C GLY A 281 36.75 -2.61 9.07
N ILE A 282 35.51 -2.58 8.54
CA ILE A 282 34.39 -3.37 9.08
C ILE A 282 34.69 -4.88 8.98
N LEU A 283 35.24 -5.34 7.86
CA LEU A 283 35.61 -6.75 7.66
C LEU A 283 36.68 -7.21 8.67
N GLU A 284 37.68 -6.38 8.95
CA GLU A 284 38.72 -6.66 9.94
C GLU A 284 38.16 -6.74 11.37
N LEU A 285 37.22 -5.85 11.72
CA LEU A 285 36.54 -5.86 13.02
C LEU A 285 35.73 -7.14 13.25
N HIS A 286 34.99 -7.59 12.23
CA HIS A 286 34.24 -8.84 12.30
C HIS A 286 35.15 -10.09 12.35
N SER A 287 36.29 -10.05 11.66
CA SER A 287 37.30 -11.11 11.72
C SER A 287 37.98 -11.22 13.10
N SER A 288 37.95 -10.14 13.89
CA SER A 288 38.54 -10.06 15.23
C SER A 288 37.60 -10.50 16.36
N GLN A 289 36.29 -10.59 16.11
CA GLN A 289 35.28 -11.02 17.09
C GLN A 289 34.91 -12.51 17.01
N TRP A 290 35.39 -13.23 16.00
CA TRP A 290 35.19 -14.68 15.86
C TRP A 290 36.47 -15.44 16.23
N GLN A 291 36.81 -15.47 17.52
CA GLN A 291 37.56 -16.61 18.06
C GLN A 291 36.53 -17.60 18.61
N PRO A 292 36.42 -18.83 18.08
CA PRO A 292 35.62 -19.85 18.72
C PRO A 292 36.23 -20.14 20.10
N GLU A 293 35.42 -20.20 21.16
CA GLU A 293 35.88 -20.71 22.44
C GLU A 293 36.48 -22.13 22.26
N ASP A 294 37.64 -22.38 22.89
CA ASP A 294 38.37 -23.64 22.86
C ASP A 294 37.44 -24.80 23.32
N PRO A 295 37.23 -25.86 22.51
CA PRO A 295 36.33 -26.96 22.83
C PRO A 295 36.94 -27.95 23.85
N ARG A 296 37.61 -27.45 24.89
CA ARG A 296 38.22 -28.28 25.94
C ARG A 296 37.87 -27.78 27.34
N ASP A 297 36.59 -27.87 27.67
CA ASP A 297 36.19 -28.25 29.03
C ASP A 297 34.76 -28.83 29.00
N HIS A 298 34.67 -30.09 28.56
CA HIS A 298 33.59 -30.96 29.01
C HIS A 298 34.03 -31.57 30.35
N LYS A 299 33.60 -30.95 31.46
CA LYS A 299 33.42 -31.66 32.72
C LYS A 299 31.95 -31.93 32.92
N VAL A 300 31.62 -33.19 32.67
CA VAL A 300 30.48 -33.91 33.23
C VAL A 300 30.49 -33.75 34.76
N VAL A 301 29.48 -33.08 35.31
CA VAL A 301 28.55 -33.56 36.37
C VAL A 301 27.22 -32.85 36.17
#